data_AF-A0A1N7NN81-F1
#
_entry.id   AF-A0A1N7NN81-F1
#
_cell.length_a   1.000
_cell.length_b   1.000
_cell.length_c   1.000
_cell.angle_alpha   90.00
_cell.angle_beta   90.00
_cell.angle_gamma   90.00
#
_symmetry.space_group_name_H-M   'P 1'
#
loop_
_entity.id
_entity.type
_entity.pdbx_description
1 polymer ?
#
loop_
_entity_poly.entity_id
_entity_poly.type
_entity_poly.pdbx_seq_one_letter_code
_entity_poly.pdbx_strand_id
1 'polypeptide(L)'
;MTRNERLEQIMMLLRDGQLVRAQDMAARLGVSERTIWRDMKTLVDYGVPVEGERGLGYVLRRAVALPPLVLSADEMAALNHVLRLAEAHADTRIGTGARSLAAKIRAVMPPEPEEEDESPLAPPGASG
;
A
#
# COMPACT_ATOMS: atom_id res chain seq x y z
N MET A 1 -24.15 -13.36 -22.21
CA MET A 1 -23.41 -12.22 -21.62
C MET A 1 -22.11 -12.03 -22.37
N THR A 2 -21.87 -10.83 -22.87
CA THR A 2 -20.60 -10.47 -23.53
C THR A 2 -19.46 -10.38 -22.52
N ARG A 3 -18.20 -10.36 -22.99
CA ARG A 3 -17.06 -10.19 -22.07
C ARG A 3 -17.07 -8.81 -21.41
N ASN A 4 -17.44 -7.75 -22.14
CA ASN A 4 -17.42 -6.39 -21.62
C ASN A 4 -18.46 -6.19 -20.52
N GLU A 5 -19.70 -6.63 -20.76
CA GLU A 5 -20.77 -6.65 -19.75
C GLU A 5 -20.33 -7.39 -18.48
N ARG A 6 -19.62 -8.52 -18.65
CA ARG A 6 -19.15 -9.29 -17.50
C ARG A 6 -18.07 -8.56 -16.71
N LEU A 7 -17.13 -7.89 -17.37
CA LEU A 7 -16.10 -7.09 -16.71
C LEU A 7 -16.73 -5.93 -15.92
N GLU A 8 -17.71 -5.24 -16.50
CA GLU A 8 -18.49 -4.20 -15.81
C GLU A 8 -19.22 -4.75 -14.58
N GLN A 9 -19.87 -5.92 -14.70
CA GLN A 9 -20.53 -6.55 -13.55
C GLN A 9 -19.55 -7.00 -12.47
N ILE A 10 -18.40 -7.57 -12.83
CA ILE A 10 -17.35 -7.91 -11.86
C ILE A 10 -16.90 -6.65 -11.11
N MET A 11 -16.68 -5.54 -11.82
CA MET A 11 -16.32 -4.27 -11.19
C MET A 11 -17.38 -3.77 -10.22
N MET A 12 -18.67 -3.91 -10.55
CA MET A 12 -19.76 -3.57 -9.64
C MET A 12 -19.75 -4.45 -8.38
N LEU A 13 -19.47 -5.75 -8.51
CA LEU A 13 -19.40 -6.66 -7.36
C LEU A 13 -18.25 -6.33 -6.41
N LEU A 14 -17.15 -5.79 -6.91
CA LEU A 14 -15.98 -5.43 -6.09
C LEU A 14 -16.04 -4.01 -5.53
N ARG A 15 -16.98 -3.17 -5.98
CA ARG A 15 -16.99 -1.71 -5.75
C ARG A 15 -17.00 -1.30 -4.27
N ASP A 16 -17.59 -2.14 -3.43
CA ASP A 16 -17.74 -1.91 -1.99
C ASP A 16 -16.44 -2.21 -1.21
N GLY A 17 -15.38 -2.69 -1.88
CA GLY A 17 -14.09 -3.00 -1.27
C GLY A 17 -14.12 -4.21 -0.34
N GLN A 18 -15.20 -5.01 -0.39
CA GLN A 18 -15.32 -6.29 0.31
C GLN A 18 -14.61 -7.39 -0.48
N LEU A 19 -14.13 -8.42 0.22
CA LEU A 19 -13.58 -9.62 -0.40
C LEU A 19 -14.73 -10.44 -1.02
N VAL A 20 -14.64 -10.75 -2.31
CA VAL A 20 -15.63 -11.57 -3.02
C VAL A 20 -14.95 -12.81 -3.61
N ARG A 21 -15.46 -14.01 -3.33
CA ARG A 21 -14.84 -15.24 -3.85
C ARG A 21 -15.15 -15.44 -5.33
N ALA A 22 -14.23 -16.10 -6.04
CA ALA A 22 -14.39 -16.42 -7.45
C ALA A 22 -15.65 -17.27 -7.71
N GLN A 23 -15.90 -18.25 -6.84
CA GLN A 23 -17.10 -19.11 -6.89
C GLN A 23 -18.40 -18.30 -6.77
N ASP A 24 -18.45 -17.26 -5.94
CA ASP A 24 -19.66 -16.47 -5.70
C ASP A 24 -19.95 -15.58 -6.92
N MET A 25 -18.90 -14.98 -7.50
CA MET A 25 -19.01 -14.24 -8.77
C MET A 25 -19.42 -15.17 -9.92
N ALA A 26 -18.83 -16.36 -9.99
CA ALA A 26 -19.13 -17.37 -11.00
C ALA A 26 -20.60 -17.79 -10.95
N ALA A 27 -21.11 -18.13 -9.76
CA ALA A 27 -22.51 -18.47 -9.53
C ALA A 27 -23.45 -17.32 -9.89
N ARG A 28 -23.13 -16.09 -9.46
CA ARG A 28 -23.97 -14.91 -9.71
C ARG A 28 -24.01 -14.49 -11.18
N LEU A 29 -22.92 -14.70 -11.91
CA LEU A 29 -22.78 -14.29 -13.31
C LEU A 29 -23.06 -15.44 -14.31
N GLY A 30 -23.34 -16.65 -13.82
CA GLY A 30 -23.63 -17.82 -14.65
C GLY A 30 -22.43 -18.26 -15.50
N VAL A 31 -21.21 -18.16 -14.98
CA VAL A 31 -19.97 -18.56 -15.67
C VAL A 31 -19.10 -19.47 -14.79
N SER A 32 -18.04 -20.04 -15.35
CA SER A 32 -17.08 -20.83 -14.58
C SER A 32 -16.08 -19.95 -13.79
N GLU A 33 -15.54 -20.47 -12.69
CA GLU A 33 -14.45 -19.79 -11.94
C GLU A 33 -13.22 -19.50 -12.82
N ARG A 34 -12.90 -20.41 -13.76
CA ARG A 34 -11.82 -20.18 -14.74
C ARG A 34 -12.07 -18.93 -15.59
N THR A 35 -13.33 -18.65 -15.93
CA THR A 35 -13.70 -17.42 -16.63
C THR A 35 -13.46 -16.21 -15.74
N ILE A 36 -13.87 -16.26 -14.47
CA ILE A 36 -13.60 -15.20 -13.49
C ILE A 36 -12.10 -14.94 -13.35
N TRP A 37 -11.26 -15.97 -13.20
CA TRP A 37 -9.80 -15.79 -13.09
C TRP A 37 -9.20 -15.10 -14.31
N ARG A 38 -9.66 -15.44 -15.52
CA ARG A 38 -9.18 -14.82 -16.76
C ARG A 38 -9.64 -13.36 -16.85
N ASP A 39 -10.85 -13.06 -16.43
CA ASP A 39 -11.37 -11.69 -16.44
C ASP A 39 -10.70 -10.83 -15.36
N MET A 40 -10.38 -11.39 -14.19
CA MET A 40 -9.55 -10.72 -13.19
C MET A 40 -8.16 -10.39 -13.71
N LYS A 41 -7.50 -11.34 -14.40
CA LYS A 41 -6.25 -11.05 -15.09
C LYS A 41 -6.41 -9.91 -16.10
N THR A 42 -7.53 -9.88 -16.83
CA THR A 42 -7.83 -8.80 -17.78
C THR A 42 -7.95 -7.44 -17.10
N LEU A 43 -8.66 -7.37 -15.97
CA LEU A 43 -8.80 -6.13 -15.20
C LEU A 43 -7.44 -5.62 -14.69
N VAL A 44 -6.59 -6.52 -14.22
CA VAL A 44 -5.21 -6.19 -13.81
C VAL A 44 -4.39 -5.69 -15.01
N ASP A 45 -4.48 -6.37 -16.15
CA ASP A 45 -3.79 -5.97 -17.39
C ASP A 45 -4.30 -4.60 -17.89
N TYR A 46 -5.52 -4.19 -17.52
CA TYR A 46 -6.10 -2.86 -17.77
C TYR A 46 -5.78 -1.82 -16.67
N GLY A 47 -4.95 -2.17 -15.69
CA GLY A 47 -4.52 -1.26 -14.62
C GLY A 47 -5.56 -1.07 -13.51
N VAL A 48 -6.61 -1.89 -13.46
CA VAL A 48 -7.57 -1.86 -12.35
C VAL A 48 -6.90 -2.41 -11.09
N PRO A 49 -6.98 -1.73 -9.92
CA PRO A 49 -6.31 -2.14 -8.69
C PRO A 49 -7.08 -3.28 -7.99
N VAL A 50 -7.23 -4.41 -8.67
CA VAL A 50 -7.80 -5.62 -8.09
C VAL A 50 -6.69 -6.47 -7.48
N GLU A 51 -6.82 -6.79 -6.20
CA GLU A 51 -5.98 -7.77 -5.51
C GLU A 51 -6.77 -9.06 -5.29
N GLY A 52 -6.12 -10.22 -5.33
CA GLY A 52 -6.76 -11.48 -4.97
C GLY A 52 -5.94 -12.71 -5.28
N GLU A 53 -6.27 -13.80 -4.58
CA GLU A 53 -5.62 -15.10 -4.71
C GLU A 53 -6.67 -16.19 -4.94
N ARG A 54 -6.31 -17.22 -5.71
CA ARG A 54 -7.18 -18.37 -5.94
C ARG A 54 -7.56 -19.01 -4.60
N GLY A 55 -8.84 -19.25 -4.38
CA GLY A 55 -9.37 -19.83 -3.14
C GLY A 55 -9.63 -18.82 -2.00
N LEU A 56 -9.01 -17.64 -2.01
CA LEU A 56 -9.28 -16.57 -1.04
C LEU A 56 -10.34 -15.58 -1.53
N GLY A 57 -10.27 -15.20 -2.81
CA GLY A 57 -11.17 -14.22 -3.42
C GLY A 57 -10.45 -12.96 -3.88
N TYR A 58 -11.22 -11.96 -4.29
CA TYR A 58 -10.74 -10.72 -4.89
C TYR A 58 -11.36 -9.49 -4.22
N VAL A 59 -10.63 -8.38 -4.23
CA VAL A 59 -11.07 -7.08 -3.71
C VAL A 59 -10.58 -5.96 -4.62
N LEU A 60 -11.41 -4.94 -4.84
CA LEU A 60 -10.99 -3.70 -5.48
C LEU A 60 -10.40 -2.76 -4.42
N ARG A 61 -9.09 -2.52 -4.47
CA ARG A 61 -8.43 -1.56 -3.59
C ARG A 61 -8.76 -0.14 -4.06
N ARG A 62 -9.53 0.59 -3.26
CA ARG A 62 -9.54 2.06 -3.36
C ARG A 62 -8.27 2.57 -2.70
N ALA A 63 -7.28 2.97 -3.50
CA ALA A 63 -6.17 3.76 -2.99
C ALA A 63 -6.73 5.10 -2.52
N VAL A 64 -6.51 5.43 -1.24
CA VAL A 64 -6.71 6.78 -0.74
C VAL A 64 -5.41 7.54 -1.00
N ALA A 65 -5.49 8.60 -1.80
CA ALA A 65 -4.38 9.53 -1.96
C ALA A 65 -4.40 10.49 -0.77
N LEU A 66 -3.27 10.64 -0.09
CA LEU A 66 -3.10 11.73 0.86
C LEU A 66 -2.82 13.00 0.06
N PRO A 67 -3.51 14.13 0.35
CA PRO A 67 -3.10 15.42 -0.21
C PRO A 67 -1.68 15.77 0.26
N PRO A 68 -1.03 16.80 -0.29
CA PRO A 68 0.24 17.29 0.24
C PRO A 68 0.08 17.60 1.74
N LEU A 69 0.85 16.89 2.57
CA LEU A 69 0.90 17.06 4.01
C LEU A 69 2.25 17.67 4.37
N VAL A 70 2.23 18.72 5.18
CA VAL A 70 3.44 19.25 5.82
C VAL A 70 3.46 18.69 7.23
N LEU A 71 4.55 18.02 7.59
CA LEU A 71 4.73 17.44 8.92
C LEU A 71 5.85 18.20 9.62
N SER A 72 5.63 18.56 10.88
CA SER A 72 6.70 19.00 11.78
C SER A 72 7.66 17.86 12.12
N ALA A 73 8.83 18.20 12.68
CA ALA A 73 9.80 17.21 13.13
C ALA A 73 9.20 16.26 14.18
N ASP A 74 8.41 16.79 15.11
CA ASP A 74 7.75 15.99 16.16
C ASP A 74 6.67 15.05 15.59
N GLU A 75 5.87 15.52 14.62
CA GLU A 75 4.88 14.68 13.93
C GLU A 75 5.54 13.58 13.10
N MET A 76 6.69 13.87 12.47
CA MET A 76 7.47 12.87 11.75
C MET A 76 8.06 11.81 12.71
N ALA A 77 8.57 12.25 13.87
CA ALA A 77 9.08 11.34 14.90
C ALA A 77 7.96 10.43 15.45
N ALA A 78 6.78 11.00 15.72
CA ALA A 78 5.60 10.26 16.13
C ALA A 78 5.16 9.24 15.07
N LEU A 79 5.10 9.65 13.80
CA LEU A 79 4.76 8.76 12.69
C LEU A 79 5.74 7.59 12.60
N ASN A 80 7.04 7.86 12.64
CA ASN A 80 8.08 6.82 12.63
C ASN A 80 7.95 5.84 13.80
N HIS A 81 7.60 6.33 15.00
CA HIS A 81 7.37 5.48 16.16
C HIS A 81 6.17 4.53 15.93
N VAL A 82 5.04 5.07 15.46
CA VAL A 82 3.83 4.28 15.17
C VAL A 82 4.08 3.27 14.05
N LEU A 83 4.82 3.63 13.00
CA LEU A 83 5.15 2.72 11.91
C LEU A 83 5.95 1.51 12.41
N ARG A 84 6.98 1.73 13.24
CA ARG A 84 7.76 0.62 13.82
C ARG A 84 6.91 -0.32 14.65
N LEU A 85 5.99 0.21 15.45
CA LEU A 85 5.06 -0.61 16.23
C LEU A 85 4.12 -1.42 15.32
N ALA A 86 3.62 -0.79 14.26
CA ALA A 86 2.72 -1.45 13.30
C ALA A 86 3.43 -2.53 12.47
N GLU A 87 4.72 -2.40 12.17
CA GLU A 87 5.50 -3.43 11.45
C GLU A 87 5.58 -4.76 12.21
N ALA A 88 5.63 -4.69 13.54
CA ALA A 88 5.68 -5.85 14.44
C ALA A 88 4.29 -6.38 14.83
N HIS A 89 3.22 -5.86 14.24
CA HIS A 89 1.85 -6.24 14.59
C HIS A 89 1.55 -7.69 14.17
N ALA A 90 0.78 -8.41 14.99
CA ALA A 90 0.41 -9.82 14.74
C ALA A 90 -0.47 -10.00 13.48
N ASP A 91 -1.11 -8.93 13.02
CA ASP A 91 -1.87 -8.92 11.76
C ASP A 91 -0.90 -8.60 10.62
N THR A 92 -0.65 -9.59 9.77
CA THR A 92 0.28 -9.50 8.63
C THR A 92 -0.12 -8.43 7.62
N ARG A 93 -1.41 -8.05 7.53
CA ARG A 93 -1.88 -6.97 6.68
C ARG A 93 -1.43 -5.62 7.21
N ILE A 94 -1.50 -5.43 8.53
CA ILE A 94 -1.04 -4.20 9.20
C ILE A 94 0.48 -4.07 9.04
N GLY A 95 1.23 -5.12 9.34
CA GLY A 95 2.70 -5.10 9.23
C GLY A 95 3.19 -4.84 7.80
N THR A 96 2.53 -5.45 6.80
CA THR A 96 2.88 -5.22 5.39
C THR A 96 2.51 -3.82 4.92
N GLY A 97 1.36 -3.30 5.36
CA GLY A 97 0.96 -1.91 5.11
C GLY A 97 1.94 -0.90 5.71
N ALA A 98 2.37 -1.13 6.94
CA ALA A 98 3.34 -0.28 7.64
C ALA A 98 4.69 -0.22 6.90
N ARG A 99 5.26 -1.38 6.51
CA ARG A 99 6.50 -1.44 5.72
C ARG A 99 6.39 -0.68 4.40
N SER A 100 5.25 -0.83 3.70
CA SER A 100 4.99 -0.12 2.44
C SER A 100 4.90 1.39 2.65
N LEU A 101 4.21 1.85 3.70
CA LEU A 101 4.09 3.26 4.03
C LEU A 101 5.44 3.86 4.43
N ALA A 102 6.22 3.17 5.26
CA ALA A 102 7.54 3.61 5.67
C ALA A 102 8.49 3.78 4.47
N ALA A 103 8.43 2.88 3.48
CA ALA A 103 9.20 3.02 2.24
C ALA A 103 8.80 4.27 1.43
N LYS A 104 7.50 4.59 1.35
CA LYS A 104 7.01 5.80 0.68
C LYS A 104 7.45 7.08 1.37
N ILE A 105 7.42 7.11 2.71
CA ILE A 105 7.89 8.26 3.50
C ILE A 105 9.40 8.48 3.29
N ARG A 106 10.22 7.42 3.40
CA ARG A 106 11.67 7.51 3.19
C ARG A 106 12.05 8.00 1.79
N ALA A 107 11.28 7.62 0.77
CA ALA A 107 11.53 8.03 -0.61
C ALA A 107 11.33 9.54 -0.86
N VAL A 108 10.64 10.25 0.03
CA VAL A 108 10.36 11.69 -0.09
C VAL A 108 11.08 12.54 0.96
N MET A 109 11.84 11.92 1.86
CA MET A 109 12.60 12.64 2.88
C MET A 109 13.90 13.16 2.28
N PRO A 110 14.30 14.42 2.55
CA PRO A 110 15.64 14.88 2.22
C PRO A 110 16.68 14.01 2.94
N PRO A 111 17.91 13.87 2.39
CA PRO A 111 19.00 13.24 3.12
C PRO A 111 19.13 13.91 4.50
N GLU A 112 19.36 13.11 5.54
CA GLU A 112 19.69 13.68 6.85
C GLU A 112 20.86 14.65 6.66
N PRO A 113 20.79 15.87 7.22
CA PRO A 113 21.96 16.73 7.22
C PRO A 113 23.08 15.91 7.86
N GLU A 114 24.21 15.80 7.16
CA GLU A 114 25.43 15.31 7.76
C GLU A 114 25.58 16.09 9.07
N GLU A 115 25.57 15.38 10.20
CA GLU A 115 25.97 15.98 11.46
C GLU A 115 27.33 16.61 11.17
N GLU A 116 27.37 17.95 11.08
CA GLU A 116 28.63 18.65 11.06
C GLU A 116 29.31 18.20 12.35
N ASP A 117 30.32 17.34 12.21
CA ASP A 117 31.23 16.97 13.28
C ASP A 117 31.64 18.28 13.95
N GLU A 118 30.98 18.63 15.05
CA GLU A 118 31.50 19.56 16.04
C GLU A 118 32.71 18.87 16.67
N SER A 119 33.76 18.71 15.86
CA SER A 119 35.11 18.50 16.32
C SER A 119 35.38 19.66 17.27
N PRO A 120 35.59 19.40 18.57
CA PRO A 120 35.72 20.46 19.54
C PRO A 120 36.91 21.32 19.11
N LEU A 121 36.60 22.57 18.77
CA LEU A 121 37.54 23.62 18.43
C LEU A 121 38.70 23.58 19.43
N ALA A 122 39.88 23.13 18.99
CA ALA A 122 41.06 23.18 19.83
C ALA A 122 41.28 24.64 20.26
N PRO A 123 41.40 24.95 21.57
CA PRO A 123 41.50 26.32 22.02
C PRO A 123 42.77 26.98 21.45
N PRO A 124 42.69 28.23 20.98
CA PRO A 124 43.85 28.93 20.47
C PRO A 124 44.76 29.31 21.65
N GLY A 125 45.95 28.70 21.72
CA GLY A 125 47.00 29.14 22.63
C GLY A 125 47.83 28.01 23.23
N ALA A 126 48.77 27.48 22.45
CA ALA A 126 49.92 26.76 22.99
C ALA A 126 51.10 26.84 22.01
N SER A 127 51.76 27.99 21.99
CA SER A 127 53.17 28.20 21.63
C SER A 127 53.45 29.63 22.11
N GLY A 128 54.25 29.87 23.14
CA GLY A 128 55.58 29.32 23.37
C GLY A 128 56.57 30.36 22.89
#